data_AF-A0A3C0ZTL5-F1
#
_entry.id   AF-A0A3C0ZTL5-F1
#
_cell.length_a   1.000
_cell.length_b   1.000
_cell.length_c   1.000
_cell.angle_alpha   90.00
_cell.angle_beta   90.00
_cell.angle_gamma   90.00
#
_symmetry.space_group_name_H-M   'P 1'
#
loop_
_entity.id
_entity.type
_entity.pdbx_description
1 polymer ?
#
loop_
_entity_poly.entity_id
_entity_poly.type
_entity_poly.pdbx_seq_one_letter_code
_entity_poly.pdbx_strand_id
1 'polypeptide(L)'
;MESNKKLSRTIASVVLAVICVFYVYPIFAILINSLKMNKAITTSGVFQLPSADNFVGLANYVEGITSMNFLKSFWYSLVISVMSVVLIMLCCSMAAWYIIRVNGPLSKAFYYLCIFSMVVPFQMVMFTLANT
;
A
#
# COMPACT_ATOMS: atom_id res chain seq x y z
N MET A 1 4.05 15.26 39.90
CA MET A 1 4.42 14.31 38.81
C MET A 1 3.33 14.11 37.75
N GLU A 2 2.03 14.28 38.04
CA GLU A 2 0.96 14.11 37.04
C GLU A 2 0.91 15.17 35.92
N SER A 3 1.24 16.44 36.21
CA SER A 3 1.17 17.53 35.23
C SER A 3 2.13 17.33 34.04
N ASN A 4 3.35 16.86 34.30
CA ASN A 4 4.34 16.57 33.24
C ASN A 4 3.90 15.44 32.30
N LYS A 5 3.14 14.45 32.80
CA LYS A 5 2.56 13.39 31.95
C LYS A 5 1.42 13.92 31.07
N LYS A 6 0.61 14.86 31.57
CA LYS A 6 -0.44 15.52 30.77
C LYS A 6 0.15 16.41 29.68
N LEU A 7 1.16 17.22 30.00
CA LEU A 7 1.85 18.07 29.04
C LEU A 7 2.56 17.24 27.95
N SER A 8 3.28 16.18 28.35
CA SER A 8 3.92 15.24 27.42
C SER A 8 2.90 14.56 26.50
N ARG A 9 1.73 14.17 27.03
CA ARG A 9 0.66 13.58 26.21
C ARG A 9 0.06 14.57 25.22
N THR A 10 -0.19 15.81 25.63
CA THR A 10 -0.71 16.86 24.74
C THR A 10 0.28 17.20 23.64
N ILE A 11 1.57 17.33 23.96
CA ILE A 11 2.63 17.56 22.97
C ILE A 11 2.71 16.37 22.00
N ALA A 12 2.70 15.13 22.51
CA ALA A 12 2.69 13.94 21.67
C ALA A 12 1.46 13.90 20.75
N SER A 13 0.26 14.23 21.25
CA SER A 13 -0.95 14.30 20.43
C SER A 13 -0.88 15.37 19.33
N VAL A 14 -0.33 16.55 19.64
CA VAL A 14 -0.15 17.62 18.63
C VAL A 14 0.87 17.22 17.58
N VAL A 15 2.00 16.64 17.98
CA VAL A 15 3.03 16.14 17.04
C VAL A 15 2.48 15.04 16.15
N LEU A 16 1.77 14.07 16.72
CA LEU A 16 1.11 13.01 15.93
C LEU A 16 0.06 13.59 14.98
N ALA A 17 -0.73 14.57 15.42
CA ALA A 17 -1.72 15.22 14.55
C ALA A 17 -1.06 15.92 13.35
N VAL A 18 0.05 16.64 13.57
CA VAL A 18 0.82 17.27 12.49
C VAL A 18 1.36 16.22 11.52
N ILE A 19 1.94 15.12 12.02
CA ILE A 19 2.43 14.01 11.18
C ILE A 19 1.30 13.38 10.37
N CYS A 20 0.12 13.17 10.98
CA CYS A 20 -1.05 12.66 10.28
C CYS A 20 -1.47 13.59 9.13
N VAL A 21 -1.49 14.91 9.36
CA VAL A 21 -1.82 15.88 8.30
C VAL A 21 -0.82 15.78 7.15
N PHE A 22 0.48 15.72 7.42
CA PHE A 22 1.50 15.54 6.37
C PHE A 22 1.34 14.23 5.60
N TYR A 23 0.96 13.14 6.28
CA TYR A 23 0.78 11.83 5.65
C TYR A 23 -0.49 11.75 4.78
N VAL A 24 -1.55 12.43 5.21
CA VAL A 24 -2.84 12.48 4.51
C VAL A 24 -2.83 13.50 3.37
N TYR A 25 -1.97 14.52 3.44
CA TYR A 25 -1.80 15.54 2.42
C TYR A 25 -1.64 15.02 0.98
N PRO A 26 -0.74 14.06 0.66
CA PRO A 26 -0.60 13.55 -0.71
C PRO A 26 -1.86 12.85 -1.20
N ILE A 27 -2.62 12.19 -0.32
CA ILE A 27 -3.89 11.53 -0.67
C ILE A 27 -4.92 12.61 -1.06
N PHE A 28 -5.03 13.68 -0.28
CA PHE A 28 -5.91 14.81 -0.61
C PHE A 28 -5.49 15.50 -1.92
N ALA A 29 -4.19 15.66 -2.15
CA ALA A 29 -3.68 16.22 -3.40
C ALA A 29 -4.07 15.35 -4.61
N ILE A 30 -3.98 14.03 -4.49
CA ILE A 30 -4.41 13.10 -5.55
C ILE A 30 -5.92 13.20 -5.80
N LEU A 31 -6.74 13.29 -4.74
CA LEU A 31 -8.19 13.44 -4.88
C LEU A 31 -8.56 14.73 -5.63
N ILE A 32 -7.93 15.85 -5.28
CA ILE A 32 -8.15 17.14 -5.95
C ILE A 32 -7.69 17.09 -7.42
N ASN A 33 -6.59 16.40 -7.70
CA ASN A 33 -6.08 16.24 -9.08
C ASN A 33 -6.95 15.26 -9.90
N SER A 34 -7.54 14.24 -9.29
CA SER A 34 -8.44 13.29 -9.97
C SER A 34 -9.71 13.95 -10.52
N LEU A 35 -10.11 15.11 -9.98
CA LEU A 35 -11.26 15.90 -10.40
C LEU A 35 -10.94 16.94 -11.49
N LYS A 36 -9.65 17.10 -11.87
CA LYS A 36 -9.18 18.08 -12.87
C LYS A 36 -9.01 17.44 -14.26
N MET A 37 -9.19 18.22 -15.32
CA MET A 37 -8.95 17.76 -16.71
C MET A 37 -7.49 17.31 -16.91
N ASN A 38 -7.25 16.22 -17.65
CA ASN A 38 -5.91 15.65 -17.94
C ASN A 38 -4.88 16.69 -18.46
N LYS A 39 -5.33 17.77 -19.12
CA LYS A 39 -4.47 18.87 -19.63
C LYS A 39 -4.01 19.88 -18.58
N ALA A 40 -4.62 19.93 -17.39
CA ALA A 40 -4.33 20.92 -16.35
C ALA A 40 -3.33 20.44 -15.29
N ILE A 41 -2.95 19.16 -15.29
CA ILE A 41 -2.00 18.58 -14.33
C ILE A 41 -0.57 19.11 -14.58
N THR A 42 -0.23 19.44 -15.83
CA THR A 42 1.14 19.81 -16.25
C THR A 42 1.41 21.32 -16.27
N THR A 43 0.38 22.17 -16.37
CA THR A 43 0.56 23.59 -16.74
C THR A 43 0.33 24.58 -15.59
N SER A 44 -0.46 24.22 -14.57
CA SER A 44 -0.84 25.12 -13.48
C SER A 44 -0.87 24.36 -12.15
N GLY A 45 0.33 24.13 -11.60
CA GLY A 45 0.60 23.74 -10.22
C GLY A 45 -0.23 22.59 -9.64
N VAL A 46 0.43 21.46 -9.38
CA VAL A 46 -0.11 20.28 -8.64
C VAL A 46 -0.82 20.67 -7.32
N PHE A 47 -0.49 21.83 -6.76
CA PHE A 47 -0.97 22.38 -5.48
C PHE A 47 -2.04 23.48 -5.57
N GLN A 48 -2.47 23.92 -6.76
CA GLN A 48 -3.51 24.95 -6.88
C GLN A 48 -4.91 24.34 -6.74
N LEU A 49 -5.80 25.00 -6.00
CA LEU A 49 -7.21 24.61 -5.89
C LEU A 49 -7.91 24.69 -7.27
N PRO A 50 -8.85 23.78 -7.59
CA PRO A 50 -9.54 23.80 -8.87
C PRO A 50 -10.33 25.10 -9.03
N SER A 51 -10.04 25.89 -10.08
CA SER A 51 -10.91 26.98 -10.52
C SER A 51 -12.06 26.44 -11.37
N ALA A 52 -13.17 27.17 -11.45
CA ALA A 52 -14.42 26.75 -12.10
C ALA A 52 -14.26 26.21 -13.54
N ASP A 53 -13.23 26.65 -14.26
CA ASP A 53 -12.94 26.23 -15.64
C ASP A 53 -12.18 24.89 -15.75
N ASN A 54 -11.63 24.36 -14.66
CA ASN A 54 -10.79 23.15 -14.65
C ASN A 54 -11.47 21.93 -14.00
N PHE A 55 -12.73 22.06 -13.57
CA PHE A 55 -13.47 21.01 -12.87
C PHE A 55 -14.25 20.15 -13.88
N VAL A 56 -13.78 18.91 -14.10
CA VAL A 56 -14.38 17.99 -15.09
C VAL A 56 -15.41 17.05 -14.46
N GLY A 57 -15.68 17.22 -13.16
CA GLY A 57 -16.66 16.41 -12.43
C GLY A 57 -16.29 14.92 -12.44
N LEU A 58 -17.27 14.06 -12.72
CA LEU A 58 -17.12 12.61 -12.76
C LEU A 58 -16.67 12.06 -14.12
N ALA A 59 -16.45 12.89 -15.13
CA ALA A 59 -16.11 12.40 -16.47
C ALA A 59 -14.76 11.67 -16.53
N ASN A 60 -13.76 12.08 -15.73
CA ASN A 60 -12.51 11.32 -15.57
C ASN A 60 -12.72 9.93 -14.96
N TYR A 61 -13.69 9.79 -14.05
CA TYR A 61 -14.02 8.51 -13.44
C TYR A 61 -14.76 7.61 -14.43
N VAL A 62 -15.69 8.16 -15.21
CA VAL A 62 -16.39 7.42 -16.27
C VAL A 62 -15.41 6.99 -17.36
N GLU A 63 -14.52 7.87 -17.82
CA GLU A 63 -13.48 7.53 -18.79
C GLU A 63 -12.51 6.47 -18.23
N GLY A 64 -12.06 6.62 -16.98
CA GLY A 64 -11.19 5.63 -16.32
C GLY A 64 -11.85 4.25 -16.17
N ILE A 65 -13.16 4.19 -15.88
CA ILE A 65 -13.89 2.93 -15.76
C ILE A 65 -14.12 2.28 -17.12
N THR A 66 -14.44 3.06 -18.14
CA THR A 66 -14.89 2.56 -19.45
C THR A 66 -13.72 2.26 -20.39
N SER A 67 -12.73 3.16 -20.46
CA SER A 67 -11.61 3.08 -21.39
C SER A 67 -10.51 2.12 -20.92
N MET A 68 -10.40 1.89 -19.61
CA MET A 68 -9.28 1.15 -19.02
C MET A 68 -9.62 -0.30 -18.62
N ASN A 69 -10.81 -0.81 -18.99
CA ASN A 69 -11.34 -2.10 -18.50
C ASN A 69 -11.19 -2.25 -16.98
N PHE A 70 -11.39 -1.15 -16.23
CA PHE A 70 -11.04 -1.07 -14.81
C PHE A 70 -11.69 -2.18 -13.99
N LEU A 71 -12.96 -2.49 -14.25
CA LEU A 71 -13.67 -3.55 -13.54
C LEU A 71 -13.06 -4.93 -13.78
N LYS A 72 -12.56 -5.23 -14.98
CA LYS A 72 -11.87 -6.51 -15.24
C LYS A 72 -10.52 -6.54 -14.53
N SER A 73 -9.71 -5.49 -14.64
CA SER A 73 -8.40 -5.41 -13.99
C SER A 73 -8.51 -5.45 -12.46
N PHE A 74 -9.53 -4.78 -11.91
CA PHE A 74 -9.88 -4.85 -10.49
C PHE A 74 -10.27 -6.27 -10.08
N TRP A 75 -11.13 -6.94 -10.87
CA TRP A 75 -11.52 -8.32 -10.59
C TRP A 75 -10.33 -9.28 -10.61
N TYR A 76 -9.45 -9.20 -11.63
CA TYR A 76 -8.24 -10.02 -11.67
C TYR A 76 -7.33 -9.76 -10.46
N SER A 77 -7.10 -8.49 -10.11
CA SER A 77 -6.27 -8.14 -8.95
C SER A 77 -6.86 -8.66 -7.64
N LEU A 78 -8.18 -8.57 -7.47
CA LEU A 78 -8.89 -9.06 -6.30
C LEU A 78 -8.84 -10.60 -6.22
N VAL A 79 -9.11 -11.29 -7.33
CA VAL A 79 -9.06 -12.75 -7.37
C VAL A 79 -7.64 -13.26 -7.10
N ILE A 80 -6.63 -12.66 -7.74
CA ILE A 80 -5.23 -13.06 -7.56
C ILE A 80 -4.78 -12.82 -6.11
N SER A 81 -5.09 -11.66 -5.52
CA SER A 81 -4.70 -11.34 -4.14
C SER A 81 -5.40 -12.24 -3.12
N VAL A 82 -6.71 -12.45 -3.24
CA VAL A 82 -7.45 -13.32 -2.31
C VAL A 82 -6.99 -14.77 -2.43
N MET A 83 -6.90 -15.31 -3.64
CA MET A 83 -6.48 -16.69 -3.86
C MET A 83 -5.04 -16.93 -3.41
N SER A 84 -4.13 -15.99 -3.68
CA SER A 84 -2.73 -16.10 -3.23
C SER A 84 -2.63 -16.09 -1.71
N VAL A 85 -3.32 -15.17 -1.03
CA VAL A 85 -3.31 -15.10 0.45
C VAL A 85 -3.87 -16.37 1.07
N VAL A 86 -5.00 -16.90 0.56
CA VAL A 86 -5.59 -18.14 1.08
C VAL A 86 -4.64 -19.33 0.91
N LEU A 87 -4.04 -19.48 -0.27
CA LEU A 87 -3.11 -20.57 -0.53
C LEU A 87 -1.84 -20.46 0.32
N ILE A 88 -1.26 -19.26 0.42
CA ILE A 88 -0.09 -18.98 1.27
C ILE A 88 -0.43 -19.29 2.73
N MET A 89 -1.58 -18.84 3.23
CA MET A 89 -1.98 -19.06 4.62
C MET A 89 -2.15 -20.56 4.93
N LEU A 90 -2.75 -21.32 4.02
CA LEU A 90 -2.93 -22.77 4.18
C LEU A 90 -1.56 -23.48 4.21
N CYS A 91 -0.69 -23.21 3.23
CA CYS A 91 0.63 -23.84 3.16
C CYS A 91 1.54 -23.44 4.33
N CYS A 92 1.60 -22.16 4.68
CA CYS A 92 2.42 -21.66 5.79
C CYS A 92 1.95 -22.19 7.14
N SER A 93 0.63 -22.32 7.36
CA SER A 93 0.09 -22.88 8.61
C SER A 93 0.51 -24.33 8.82
N MET A 94 0.37 -25.17 7.78
CA MET A 94 0.78 -26.58 7.83
C MET A 94 2.30 -26.73 8.04
N ALA A 95 3.11 -25.94 7.32
CA ALA A 95 4.56 -25.95 7.45
C ALA A 95 5.02 -25.47 8.84
N ALA A 96 4.43 -24.40 9.36
CA ALA A 96 4.76 -23.86 10.68
C ALA A 96 4.47 -24.87 11.80
N TRP A 97 3.34 -25.60 11.71
CA TRP A 97 3.02 -26.64 12.69
C TRP A 97 4.09 -27.74 12.73
N TYR A 98 4.52 -28.21 11.56
CA TYR A 98 5.55 -29.25 11.47
C TYR A 98 6.89 -28.76 12.02
N ILE A 99 7.29 -27.53 11.66
CA ILE A 99 8.57 -26.94 12.10
C ILE A 99 8.64 -26.84 13.63
N ILE A 100 7.56 -26.40 14.27
CA ILE A 100 7.52 -26.18 15.72
C ILE A 100 7.39 -27.50 16.49
N ARG A 101 6.65 -28.49 15.96
CA ARG A 101 6.36 -29.74 16.68
C ARG A 101 7.44 -30.81 16.47
N VAL A 102 8.11 -30.82 15.31
CA VAL A 102 9.12 -31.82 14.97
C VAL A 102 10.52 -31.20 15.09
N ASN A 103 11.21 -31.50 16.20
CA ASN A 103 12.57 -31.04 16.50
C ASN A 103 13.66 -31.77 15.70
N GLY A 104 13.47 -31.93 14.38
CA GLY A 104 14.44 -32.54 13.48
C GLY A 104 15.47 -31.55 12.92
N PRO A 105 16.62 -32.04 12.42
CA PRO A 105 17.62 -31.19 11.75
C PRO A 105 17.07 -30.53 10.47
N LEU A 106 16.19 -31.22 9.74
CA LEU A 106 15.52 -30.68 8.55
C LEU A 106 14.59 -29.50 8.89
N SER A 107 13.83 -29.59 9.99
CA SER A 107 12.96 -28.50 10.46
C SER A 107 13.76 -27.22 10.76
N LYS A 108 14.91 -27.37 11.43
CA LYS A 108 15.82 -26.24 11.71
C LYS A 108 16.41 -25.64 10.43
N ALA A 109 16.83 -26.48 9.47
CA ALA A 109 17.35 -25.99 8.19
C ALA A 109 16.29 -25.19 7.40
N PHE A 110 15.06 -25.71 7.30
CA PHE A 110 13.95 -25.00 6.66
C PHE A 110 13.61 -23.68 7.37
N TYR A 111 13.60 -23.65 8.71
CA TYR A 111 13.36 -22.44 9.47
C TYR A 111 14.39 -21.34 9.19
N TYR A 112 15.69 -21.68 9.18
CA TYR A 112 16.74 -20.72 8.85
C TYR A 112 16.67 -20.24 7.40
N LEU A 113 16.30 -21.10 6.45
CA LEU A 113 16.10 -20.72 5.05
C LEU A 113 14.94 -19.73 4.89
N CYS A 114 13.82 -19.95 5.60
CA CYS A 114 12.69 -19.02 5.61
C CYS A 114 13.08 -17.63 6.15
N ILE A 115 13.85 -17.57 7.24
CA ILE A 115 14.35 -16.30 7.79
C ILE A 115 15.29 -15.62 6.80
N PHE A 116 16.19 -16.38 6.18
CA PHE A 116 17.11 -15.85 5.17
C PHE A 116 16.34 -15.21 4.00
N SER A 117 15.25 -15.82 3.55
CA SER A 117 14.38 -15.27 2.51
C SER A 117 13.74 -13.92 2.91
N MET A 118 13.40 -13.71 4.19
CA MET A 118 12.87 -12.43 4.68
C MET A 118 13.93 -11.32 4.76
N VAL A 119 15.20 -11.67 4.96
CA VAL A 119 16.31 -10.70 5.00
C VAL A 119 16.62 -10.15 3.61
N VAL A 120 16.40 -10.96 2.56
CA VAL A 120 16.61 -10.52 1.18
C VAL A 120 15.52 -9.50 0.80
N PRO A 121 15.89 -8.27 0.43
CA PRO A 121 14.91 -7.26 0.06
C PRO A 121 14.17 -7.69 -1.20
N PHE A 122 12.84 -7.53 -1.18
CA PHE A 122 11.94 -7.86 -2.29
C PHE A 122 12.40 -7.28 -3.63
N GLN A 123 12.98 -6.09 -3.61
CA GLN A 123 13.51 -5.41 -4.79
C GLN A 123 14.58 -6.23 -5.53
N MET A 124 15.45 -6.94 -4.79
CA MET A 124 16.47 -7.79 -5.43
C MET A 124 15.86 -9.00 -6.15
N VAL A 125 14.76 -9.56 -5.63
CA VAL A 125 14.05 -10.69 -6.26
C VAL A 125 13.29 -10.24 -7.51
N MET A 126 12.81 -9.00 -7.55
CA MET A 126 12.13 -8.46 -8.73
C MET A 126 13.07 -8.28 -9.93
N PHE A 127 14.35 -7.99 -9.71
CA PHE A 127 15.31 -7.80 -10.82
C PHE A 127 15.47 -9.03 -11.72
N THR A 128 15.39 -10.24 -11.15
CA THR A 128 15.51 -11.48 -11.94
C THR A 128 14.26 -11.79 -12.76
N LEU A 129 13.09 -11.29 -12.35
CA LEU A 129 11.82 -11.48 -13.06
C LEU A 129 11.59 -10.42 -14.15
N ALA A 130 12.29 -9.30 -14.09
CA ALA A 130 12.16 -8.19 -15.06
C ALA A 130 13.05 -8.33 -16.30
N ASN A 131 14.06 -9.21 -16.29
CA ASN A 131 15.01 -9.41 -17.40
C ASN A 131 14.67 -10.63 -18.30
N THR A 132 13.39 -10.97 -18.42
CA THR A 132 12.85 -11.92 -19.41
C THR A 132 11.84 -11.22 -20.30
#